data_AF-A0A6I1C0I1-F1
#
_entry.id   AF-A0A6I1C0I1-F1
#
_cell.length_a   1.000
_cell.length_b   1.000
_cell.length_c   1.000
_cell.angle_alpha   90.00
_cell.angle_beta   90.00
_cell.angle_gamma   90.00
#
_symmetry.space_group_name_H-M   'P 1'
#
loop_
_entity.id
_entity.type
_entity.pdbx_description
1 polymer ?
#
loop_
_entity_poly.entity_id
_entity_poly.type
_entity_poly.pdbx_seq_one_letter_code
_entity_poly.pdbx_strand_id
1 'polypeptide(L)'
;SRRRWWWTHEELRRCYRRLERLFREGRLFAYLEPELLKGGPVARTTNRLEGGVNSVVKDVLRNHRGLPEEHMRRACEWVCYMKTAHPRPESFIPDALRKGEKATTPEPDDSVAPAYGTGIDWNEFHTTTRYPNTTD
;
A
#
# COMPACT_ATOMS: atom_id res chain seq x y z
N SER A 1 -53.13 21.34 -5.18
CA SER A 1 -51.90 21.75 -4.47
C SER A 1 -51.70 20.85 -3.26
N ARG A 2 -50.68 19.97 -3.25
CA ARG A 2 -50.34 19.14 -2.08
C ARG A 2 -49.44 19.94 -1.16
N ARG A 3 -49.99 20.46 -0.06
CA ARG A 3 -49.18 21.07 1.01
C ARG A 3 -48.35 19.96 1.66
N ARG A 4 -47.02 20.09 1.65
CA ARG A 4 -46.14 19.26 2.47
C ARG A 4 -45.92 20.00 3.78
N TRP A 5 -46.16 19.33 4.89
CA TRP A 5 -45.86 19.86 6.22
C TRP A 5 -44.44 19.44 6.60
N TRP A 6 -43.64 20.40 7.05
CA TRP A 6 -42.32 20.16 7.62
C TRP A 6 -42.35 20.43 9.12
N TRP A 7 -41.49 19.75 9.86
CA TRP A 7 -41.32 19.99 11.28
C TRP A 7 -40.55 21.30 11.51
N THR A 8 -40.96 22.09 12.50
CA THR A 8 -40.30 23.35 12.90
C THR A 8 -38.82 23.18 13.26
N HIS A 9 -38.39 21.95 13.61
CA HIS A 9 -37.00 21.58 13.90
C HIS A 9 -36.63 20.24 13.27
N GLU A 10 -36.79 20.12 11.94
CA GLU A 10 -36.54 18.87 11.23
C GLU A 10 -35.12 18.32 11.46
N GLU A 11 -34.08 19.16 11.34
CA GLU A 11 -32.68 18.73 11.51
C GLU A 11 -32.40 18.23 12.93
N LEU A 12 -32.90 18.94 13.95
CA LEU A 12 -32.75 18.54 15.34
C LEU A 12 -33.43 17.19 15.61
N ARG A 13 -34.64 16.99 15.08
CA ARG A 13 -35.38 15.72 15.21
C ARG A 13 -34.65 14.58 14.49
N ARG A 14 -34.06 14.84 13.31
CA ARG A 14 -33.23 13.85 12.61
C ARG A 14 -31.99 13.50 13.42
N CYS A 15 -31.30 14.48 13.99
CA CYS A 15 -30.14 14.27 14.85
C CYS A 15 -30.49 13.43 16.09
N TYR A 16 -31.56 13.81 16.80
CA TYR A 16 -32.05 13.08 17.97
C TYR A 16 -32.35 11.61 17.63
N ARG A 17 -33.15 11.36 16.59
CA ARG A 17 -33.50 9.98 16.18
C ARG A 17 -32.27 9.18 15.76
N ARG A 18 -31.27 9.82 15.14
CA ARG A 18 -30.01 9.17 14.78
C ARG A 18 -29.22 8.77 16.02
N LEU A 19 -29.11 9.65 17.01
CA LEU A 19 -28.43 9.36 18.28
C LEU A 19 -29.17 8.27 19.07
N GLU A 20 -30.49 8.38 19.18
CA GLU A 20 -31.33 7.37 19.83
C GLU A 20 -31.16 5.99 19.19
N ARG A 21 -31.19 5.92 17.85
CA ARG A 21 -30.93 4.67 17.13
C ARG A 21 -29.54 4.11 17.43
N LEU A 22 -28.49 4.94 17.34
CA LEU A 22 -27.11 4.48 17.61
C LEU A 22 -26.91 4.03 19.06
N PHE A 23 -27.62 4.65 20.01
CA PHE A 23 -27.63 4.24 21.41
C PHE A 23 -28.29 2.86 21.56
N ARG A 24 -29.48 2.68 20.98
CA ARG A 24 -30.20 1.39 21.01
C ARG A 24 -29.44 0.26 20.31
N GLU A 25 -28.67 0.59 19.27
CA GLU A 25 -27.78 -0.35 18.56
C GLU A 25 -26.47 -0.65 19.32
N GLY A 26 -26.23 -0.05 20.49
CA GLY A 26 -24.99 -0.24 21.25
C GLY A 26 -23.75 0.39 20.61
N ARG A 27 -23.92 1.27 19.61
CA ARG A 27 -22.81 1.87 18.85
C ARG A 27 -22.27 3.15 19.48
N LEU A 28 -23.08 3.84 20.28
CA LEU A 28 -22.62 4.98 21.08
C LEU A 28 -21.90 4.48 22.33
N PHE A 29 -20.75 5.09 22.63
CA PHE A 29 -19.95 4.78 23.82
C PHE A 29 -19.52 3.31 23.97
N ALA A 30 -19.41 2.57 22.85
CA ALA A 30 -19.00 1.16 22.85
C ALA A 30 -17.67 0.90 23.58
N TYR A 31 -16.77 1.91 23.67
CA TYR A 31 -15.53 1.79 24.45
C TYR A 31 -15.74 1.60 25.96
N LEU A 32 -16.96 1.78 26.48
CA LEU A 32 -17.34 1.51 27.87
C LEU A 32 -18.01 0.13 28.04
N GLU A 33 -18.21 -0.63 26.96
CA GLU A 33 -18.88 -1.92 27.01
C GLU A 33 -18.06 -2.94 27.82
N PRO A 34 -18.62 -3.53 28.89
CA PRO A 34 -17.87 -4.40 29.81
C PRO A 34 -17.23 -5.60 29.11
N GLU A 35 -17.91 -6.17 28.11
CA GLU A 35 -17.40 -7.30 27.32
C GLU A 35 -16.15 -6.95 26.52
N LEU A 36 -16.09 -5.74 25.94
CA LEU A 36 -14.93 -5.29 25.17
C LEU A 36 -13.74 -4.94 26.07
N LEU A 37 -14.01 -4.50 27.31
CA LEU A 37 -12.98 -4.16 28.29
C LEU A 37 -12.26 -5.38 28.89
N LYS A 38 -12.81 -6.60 28.76
CA LYS A 38 -12.15 -7.85 29.20
C LYS A 38 -10.79 -8.06 28.54
N GLY A 39 -10.63 -7.59 27.30
CA GLY A 39 -9.36 -7.64 26.55
C GLY A 39 -8.42 -6.46 26.80
N GLY A 40 -8.80 -5.50 27.65
CA GLY A 40 -8.05 -4.29 27.95
C GLY A 40 -8.76 -2.99 27.52
N PRO A 41 -8.14 -1.82 27.76
CA PRO A 41 -8.76 -0.53 27.48
C PRO A 41 -9.06 -0.31 25.99
N VAL A 42 -10.31 -0.02 25.67
CA VAL A 42 -10.73 0.32 24.30
C VAL A 42 -10.55 1.83 24.06
N ALA A 43 -9.98 2.20 22.92
CA ALA A 43 -9.80 3.61 22.58
C ALA A 43 -11.14 4.32 22.37
N ARG A 44 -11.31 5.50 22.98
CA ARG A 44 -12.51 6.34 22.84
C ARG A 44 -12.71 6.88 21.43
N THR A 45 -11.63 7.04 20.66
CA THR A 45 -11.66 7.62 19.32
C THR A 45 -10.97 6.70 18.32
N THR A 46 -11.38 6.79 17.06
CA THR A 46 -10.76 6.08 15.95
C THR A 46 -9.47 6.75 15.46
N ASN A 47 -8.96 7.80 16.14
CA ASN A 47 -7.75 8.53 15.72
C ASN A 47 -6.54 7.61 15.58
N ARG A 48 -6.40 6.60 16.46
CA ARG A 48 -5.31 5.60 16.35
C ARG A 48 -5.43 4.75 15.08
N LEU A 49 -6.65 4.41 14.68
CA LEU A 49 -6.92 3.66 13.45
C LEU A 49 -6.72 4.56 12.22
N GLU A 50 -7.35 5.73 12.22
CA GLU A 50 -7.40 6.65 11.08
C GLU A 50 -6.08 7.38 10.82
N GLY A 51 -5.41 7.81 11.89
CA GLY A 51 -4.10 8.45 11.84
C GLY A 51 -2.93 7.46 11.84
N GLY A 52 -3.15 6.21 12.26
CA GLY A 52 -2.13 5.16 12.33
C GLY A 52 -2.13 4.23 11.12
N VAL A 53 -3.01 3.23 11.13
CA VAL A 53 -2.99 2.18 10.08
C VAL A 53 -3.57 2.70 8.76
N ASN A 54 -4.73 3.36 8.81
CA ASN A 54 -5.42 3.82 7.60
C ASN A 54 -4.68 4.95 6.91
N SER A 55 -3.93 5.80 7.63
CA SER A 55 -3.14 6.87 7.02
C SER A 55 -2.10 6.31 6.06
N VAL A 56 -1.36 5.30 6.49
CA VAL A 56 -0.34 4.64 5.65
C VAL A 56 -0.97 4.00 4.42
N VAL A 57 -2.10 3.31 4.56
CA VAL A 57 -2.81 2.72 3.41
C VAL A 57 -3.29 3.80 2.45
N LYS A 58 -3.87 4.90 2.96
CA LYS A 58 -4.29 6.06 2.16
C LYS A 58 -3.11 6.69 1.42
N ASP A 59 -1.94 6.74 2.03
CA ASP A 59 -0.74 7.31 1.42
C ASP A 59 -0.16 6.39 0.34
N VAL A 60 -0.16 5.07 0.55
CA VAL A 60 0.19 4.10 -0.51
C VAL A 60 -0.72 4.29 -1.72
N LEU A 61 -2.05 4.31 -1.49
CA LEU A 61 -3.02 4.53 -2.56
C LEU A 61 -2.81 5.88 -3.26
N ARG A 62 -2.44 6.92 -2.52
CA ARG A 62 -2.18 8.26 -3.07
C ARG A 62 -0.94 8.30 -3.94
N ASN A 63 0.15 7.67 -3.49
CA ASN A 63 1.43 7.67 -4.20
C ASN A 63 1.41 6.79 -5.45
N HIS A 64 0.49 5.81 -5.50
CA HIS A 64 0.36 4.85 -6.59
C HIS A 64 -0.89 5.11 -7.44
N ARG A 65 -1.45 6.34 -7.39
CA ARG A 65 -2.54 6.78 -8.26
C ARG A 65 -2.06 6.73 -9.71
N GLY A 66 -2.63 5.83 -10.51
CA GLY A 66 -2.24 5.61 -11.90
C GLY A 66 -1.84 4.17 -12.20
N LEU A 67 -1.64 3.34 -11.18
CA LEU A 67 -1.55 1.89 -11.37
C LEU A 67 -2.95 1.27 -11.53
N PRO A 68 -3.05 0.09 -12.18
CA PRO A 68 -4.27 -0.71 -12.16
C PRO A 68 -4.72 -1.00 -10.72
N GLU A 69 -6.02 -1.13 -10.52
CA GLU A 69 -6.61 -1.36 -9.19
C GLU A 69 -6.00 -2.59 -8.50
N GLU A 70 -5.75 -3.67 -9.25
CA GLU A 70 -5.12 -4.89 -8.75
C GLU A 70 -3.72 -4.62 -8.17
N HIS A 71 -2.93 -3.77 -8.83
CA HIS A 71 -1.59 -3.40 -8.38
C HIS A 71 -1.64 -2.48 -7.16
N MET A 72 -2.57 -1.52 -7.13
CA MET A 72 -2.77 -0.65 -5.97
C MET A 72 -3.20 -1.46 -4.74
N ARG A 73 -4.10 -2.43 -4.93
CA ARG A 73 -4.50 -3.38 -3.88
C ARG A 73 -3.32 -4.19 -3.40
N ARG A 74 -2.51 -4.75 -4.31
CA ARG A 74 -1.33 -5.53 -3.96
C ARG A 74 -0.30 -4.72 -3.17
N ALA A 75 -0.10 -3.44 -3.53
CA ALA A 75 0.75 -2.53 -2.76
C ALA A 75 0.23 -2.30 -1.34
N CYS A 76 -1.09 -2.16 -1.17
CA CYS A 76 -1.71 -2.05 0.15
C CYS A 76 -1.56 -3.35 0.96
N GLU A 77 -1.81 -4.51 0.33
CA GLU A 77 -1.62 -5.83 0.94
C GLU A 77 -0.18 -6.00 1.43
N TRP A 78 0.80 -5.59 0.61
CA TRP A 78 2.21 -5.62 0.98
C TRP A 78 2.51 -4.77 2.22
N VAL A 79 2.03 -3.52 2.25
CA VAL A 79 2.24 -2.64 3.41
C VAL A 79 1.57 -3.19 4.66
N CYS A 80 0.36 -3.74 4.55
CA CYS A 80 -0.31 -4.41 5.66
C CYS A 80 0.48 -5.63 6.15
N TYR A 81 0.99 -6.45 5.24
CA TYR A 81 1.82 -7.61 5.55
C TYR A 81 3.09 -7.24 6.31
N MET A 82 3.82 -6.23 5.83
CA MET A 82 5.05 -5.75 6.46
C MET A 82 4.85 -5.14 7.85
N LYS A 83 3.61 -4.78 8.21
CA LYS A 83 3.25 -4.26 9.55
C LYS A 83 2.78 -5.34 10.53
N THR A 84 2.75 -6.60 10.13
CA THR A 84 2.46 -7.71 11.05
C THR A 84 3.60 -7.91 12.05
N ALA A 85 3.38 -8.70 13.11
CA ALA A 85 4.40 -8.92 14.13
C ALA A 85 5.68 -9.58 13.59
N HIS A 86 5.54 -10.47 12.60
CA HIS A 86 6.64 -11.27 12.05
C HIS A 86 6.50 -11.44 10.52
N PRO A 87 6.70 -10.37 9.72
CA PRO A 87 6.71 -10.50 8.27
C PRO A 87 7.91 -11.33 7.82
N ARG A 88 7.70 -12.17 6.81
CA ARG A 88 8.71 -13.04 6.18
C ARG A 88 8.74 -12.81 4.66
N PRO A 89 9.10 -11.61 4.20
CA PRO A 89 9.13 -11.28 2.77
C PRO A 89 9.99 -12.24 1.94
N GLU A 90 11.03 -12.81 2.55
CA GLU A 90 11.91 -13.81 1.94
C GLU A 90 11.18 -15.10 1.54
N SER A 91 10.06 -15.43 2.19
CA SER A 91 9.27 -16.63 1.84
C SER A 91 8.63 -16.55 0.44
N PHE A 92 8.51 -15.36 -0.13
CA PHE A 92 8.01 -15.16 -1.49
C PHE A 92 9.08 -15.35 -2.56
N ILE A 93 10.35 -15.46 -2.18
CA ILE A 93 11.47 -15.62 -3.12
C ILE A 93 11.70 -17.11 -3.33
N PRO A 94 11.47 -17.67 -4.53
CA PRO A 94 11.74 -19.06 -4.83
C PRO A 94 13.23 -19.38 -4.67
N ASP A 95 13.55 -20.60 -4.21
CA ASP A 95 14.94 -21.04 -4.01
C ASP A 95 15.79 -20.94 -5.29
N ALA A 96 15.19 -21.13 -6.48
CA ALA A 96 15.88 -20.98 -7.76
C ALA A 96 16.43 -19.56 -7.98
N LEU A 97 15.65 -18.52 -7.62
CA LEU A 97 16.08 -17.12 -7.65
C LEU A 97 17.10 -16.82 -6.56
N ARG A 98 17.00 -17.50 -5.41
CA ARG A 98 17.89 -17.34 -4.27
C ARG A 98 19.27 -17.94 -4.50
N LYS A 99 19.36 -19.01 -5.28
CA LYS A 99 20.60 -19.77 -5.53
C LYS A 99 21.44 -19.20 -6.67
N GLY A 100 20.95 -18.17 -7.37
CA GLY A 100 21.68 -17.56 -8.48
C GLY A 100 22.02 -18.58 -9.54
N GLU A 101 21.08 -19.47 -9.89
CA GLU A 101 21.18 -20.22 -11.14
C GLU A 101 21.19 -19.16 -12.25
N LYS A 102 22.39 -18.78 -12.68
CA LYS A 102 22.57 -17.96 -13.87
C LYS A 102 21.78 -18.68 -14.95
N ALA A 103 20.71 -18.06 -15.44
CA ALA A 103 20.24 -18.39 -16.77
C ALA A 103 21.48 -18.30 -17.65
N THR A 104 21.94 -19.43 -18.16
CA THR A 104 22.98 -19.47 -19.19
C THR A 104 22.32 -18.86 -20.41
N THR A 105 22.28 -17.54 -20.48
CA THR A 105 22.03 -16.83 -21.72
C THR A 105 23.11 -17.34 -22.67
N PRO A 106 22.77 -17.93 -23.82
CA PRO A 106 23.78 -18.21 -24.82
C PRO A 106 24.51 -16.90 -25.08
N GLU A 107 25.85 -16.94 -25.09
CA GLU A 107 26.66 -15.81 -25.54
C GLU A 107 26.09 -15.34 -26.89
N PRO A 108 25.76 -14.04 -27.05
CA PRO A 108 25.30 -13.54 -28.32
C PRO A 108 26.39 -13.78 -29.36
N ASP A 109 26.00 -14.31 -30.51
CA ASP A 109 26.90 -14.47 -31.64
C ASP A 109 27.30 -13.09 -32.17
N ASP A 110 28.55 -12.70 -31.90
CA ASP A 110 29.15 -11.41 -32.34
C ASP A 110 29.16 -11.24 -33.87
N SER A 111 28.79 -12.27 -34.65
CA SER A 111 28.67 -12.18 -36.10
C SER A 111 27.36 -11.54 -36.58
N VAL A 112 26.40 -11.25 -35.68
CA VAL A 112 25.13 -10.62 -36.03
C VAL A 112 25.11 -9.17 -35.53
N ALA A 113 25.17 -8.22 -36.47
CA ALA A 113 24.99 -6.81 -36.16
C ALA A 113 23.64 -6.58 -35.45
N PRO A 114 23.59 -5.79 -34.36
CA PRO A 114 22.36 -5.56 -33.63
C PRO A 114 21.33 -4.86 -34.52
N ALA A 115 20.09 -5.34 -34.48
CA ALA A 115 18.99 -4.69 -35.16
C ALA A 115 18.76 -3.30 -34.55
N TYR A 116 18.56 -2.29 -35.40
CA TYR A 116 18.25 -0.92 -34.96
C TYR A 116 17.03 -0.93 -34.03
N GLY A 117 17.23 -0.50 -32.78
CA GLY A 117 16.15 -0.32 -31.79
C GLY A 117 16.13 -1.30 -30.63
N THR A 118 17.05 -2.25 -30.52
CA THR A 118 17.14 -3.18 -29.38
C THR A 118 18.45 -3.02 -28.60
N GLY A 119 18.39 -2.22 -27.54
CA GLY A 119 19.36 -2.21 -26.45
C GLY A 119 20.25 -0.97 -26.41
N ILE A 120 20.16 -0.21 -25.32
CA ILE A 120 21.21 0.73 -24.93
C ILE A 120 22.43 -0.12 -24.59
N ASP A 121 23.49 -0.02 -25.38
CA ASP A 121 24.78 -0.59 -25.02
C ASP A 121 25.38 0.24 -23.88
N TRP A 122 25.45 -0.36 -22.69
CA TRP A 122 25.99 0.28 -21.49
C TRP A 122 27.48 0.66 -21.64
N ASN A 123 28.20 0.10 -22.61
CA ASN A 123 29.58 0.48 -22.91
C ASN A 123 29.70 1.82 -23.66
N GLU A 124 28.61 2.37 -24.20
CA GLU A 124 28.65 3.59 -25.02
C GLU A 124 28.95 4.86 -24.19
N PHE A 125 28.69 4.84 -22.87
CA PHE A 125 28.84 6.01 -21.99
C PHE A 125 30.18 6.14 -21.28
N HIS A 126 31.05 5.12 -21.33
CA HIS A 126 32.36 5.18 -20.72
C HIS A 126 33.44 4.98 -21.78
N THR A 127 33.92 6.10 -22.33
CA THR A 127 35.18 6.12 -23.06
C THR A 127 36.27 5.55 -22.18
N THR A 128 36.80 4.38 -22.54
CA THR A 128 37.98 3.77 -21.91
C THR A 128 39.15 4.72 -22.14
N THR A 129 39.34 5.65 -21.23
CA THR A 129 40.49 6.55 -21.26
C THR A 129 41.69 5.74 -20.80
N ARG A 130 42.63 5.50 -21.69
CA ARG A 130 43.89 4.81 -21.38
C ARG A 130 44.70 5.70 -20.44
N TYR A 131 44.91 5.27 -19.19
CA TYR A 131 45.84 5.93 -18.28
C TYR A 131 47.27 5.88 -18.86
N PRO A 132 48.00 7.00 -18.98
CA PRO A 132 49.39 6.96 -19.39
C PRO A 132 50.25 6.75 -18.14
N ASN A 133 50.77 5.55 -17.96
CA ASN A 133 51.93 5.33 -17.10
C ASN A 133 52.83 4.32 -17.82
N THR A 134 53.63 4.83 -18.75
CA THR A 134 54.90 4.20 -19.14
C THR A 134 55.99 5.00 -18.46
N THR A 135 56.69 4.32 -17.56
CA THR A 135 57.97 4.75 -17.03
C THR A 135 59.04 4.14 -17.93
N ASP A 136 59.81 4.98 -18.60
CA ASP A 136 61.20 4.77 -19.02
C ASP A 136 61.85 6.15 -19.15
#